data_AF-K1T933-F1
#
_entry.id   AF-K1T933-F1
#
_cell.length_a   1.000
_cell.length_b   1.000
_cell.length_c   1.000
_cell.angle_alpha   90.00
_cell.angle_beta   90.00
_cell.angle_gamma   90.00
#
_symmetry.space_group_name_H-M   'P 1'
#
loop_
_entity.id
_entity.type
_entity.pdbx_description
1 polymer ?
#
loop_
_entity_poly.entity_id
_entity_poly.type
_entity_poly.pdbx_seq_one_letter_code
_entity_poly.pdbx_strand_id
1 'polypeptide(L)'
;TSDDVFMVGKMAAFQIQNLLVAYKERFDKDNFIKNLLLDNLLLVDIYNRSKKLYIDVDARRCVCIIETKNEKDSVALETVRTLFSGNKKDFITAVDEKSIILVKELEEKQGYEDIEKIARTIVDMLNTEAMVKATVAYGTIVKEIKEVSRSYKEARMALDVGKIFFSTKNVIA
;
A
#
# COMPACT_ATOMS: atom_id res chain seq x y z
N THR A 1 -32.95 -13.85 31.93
CA THR A 1 -32.06 -14.91 31.41
C THR A 1 -32.22 -15.16 29.92
N SER A 2 -33.41 -15.47 29.39
CA SER A 2 -33.58 -15.67 27.92
C SER A 2 -33.36 -14.38 27.11
N ASP A 3 -33.84 -13.25 27.60
CA ASP A 3 -33.66 -11.94 26.94
C ASP A 3 -32.20 -11.50 26.95
N ASP A 4 -31.46 -11.79 28.03
CA ASP A 4 -30.03 -11.51 28.13
C ASP A 4 -29.23 -12.32 27.10
N VAL A 5 -29.56 -13.61 26.94
CA VAL A 5 -28.92 -14.49 25.94
C VAL A 5 -29.23 -14.02 24.50
N PHE A 6 -30.47 -13.61 24.24
CA PHE A 6 -30.86 -13.07 22.93
C PHE A 6 -30.14 -11.74 22.63
N MET A 7 -30.03 -10.84 23.62
CA MET A 7 -29.32 -9.58 23.48
C MET A 7 -27.83 -9.78 23.22
N VAL A 8 -27.18 -10.69 23.97
CA VAL A 8 -25.78 -11.06 23.74
C VAL A 8 -25.58 -11.65 22.34
N GLY A 9 -26.49 -12.54 21.89
CA GLY A 9 -26.45 -13.10 20.54
C GLY A 9 -26.58 -12.02 19.45
N LYS A 10 -27.50 -11.07 19.63
CA LYS A 10 -27.68 -9.94 18.71
C LYS A 10 -26.47 -9.01 18.69
N MET A 11 -25.86 -8.73 19.84
CA MET A 11 -24.63 -7.94 19.92
C MET A 11 -23.46 -8.65 19.22
N ALA A 12 -23.27 -9.94 19.45
CA ALA A 12 -22.24 -10.72 18.78
C ALA A 12 -22.42 -10.74 17.25
N ALA A 13 -23.65 -10.95 16.77
CA ALA A 13 -23.98 -10.90 15.35
C ALA A 13 -23.68 -9.52 14.74
N PHE A 14 -24.01 -8.44 15.45
CA PHE A 14 -23.72 -7.07 15.00
C PHE A 14 -22.22 -6.79 14.92
N GLN A 15 -21.42 -7.28 15.88
CA GLN A 15 -19.97 -7.15 15.82
C GLN A 15 -19.37 -7.90 14.62
N ILE A 16 -19.82 -9.12 14.34
CA ILE A 16 -19.40 -9.89 13.15
C ILE A 16 -19.79 -9.16 11.87
N GLN A 17 -21.00 -8.59 11.80
CA GLN A 17 -21.45 -7.81 10.65
C GLN A 17 -20.58 -6.58 10.40
N ASN A 18 -20.22 -5.84 11.46
CA ASN A 18 -19.33 -4.69 11.35
C ASN A 18 -17.94 -5.08 10.84
N LEU A 19 -17.40 -6.20 11.31
CA LEU A 19 -16.12 -6.75 10.83
C LEU A 19 -16.19 -7.10 9.33
N LEU A 20 -17.29 -7.72 8.87
CA LEU A 20 -17.50 -8.04 7.45
C LEU A 20 -17.57 -6.79 6.57
N VAL A 21 -18.27 -5.74 7.02
CA VAL A 21 -18.36 -4.46 6.30
C VAL A 21 -16.98 -3.81 6.19
N ALA A 22 -16.22 -3.74 7.30
CA ALA A 22 -14.88 -3.17 7.31
C ALA A 22 -13.91 -3.95 6.40
N TYR A 23 -14.00 -5.28 6.39
CA TYR A 23 -13.20 -6.12 5.50
C TYR A 23 -13.52 -5.87 4.03
N LYS A 24 -14.82 -5.74 3.69
CA LYS A 24 -15.26 -5.43 2.32
C LYS A 24 -14.77 -4.07 1.84
N GLU A 25 -14.86 -3.04 2.69
CA GLU A 25 -14.36 -1.70 2.33
C GLU A 25 -12.84 -1.71 2.07
N ARG A 26 -12.07 -2.41 2.90
CA ARG A 26 -10.63 -2.58 2.69
C ARG A 26 -10.34 -3.31 1.37
N PHE A 27 -11.08 -4.37 1.08
CA PHE A 27 -10.94 -5.11 -0.17
C PHE A 27 -11.27 -4.25 -1.40
N ASP A 28 -12.32 -3.43 -1.32
CA ASP A 28 -12.70 -2.51 -2.40
C ASP A 28 -11.61 -1.43 -2.63
N LYS A 29 -10.96 -0.95 -1.56
CA LYS A 29 -9.80 -0.04 -1.63
C LYS A 29 -8.59 -0.69 -2.30
N ASP A 30 -8.21 -1.89 -1.86
CA ASP A 30 -7.07 -2.62 -2.44
C ASP A 30 -7.28 -2.91 -3.93
N ASN A 31 -8.51 -3.29 -4.31
CA ASN A 31 -8.90 -3.53 -5.70
C ASN A 31 -8.88 -2.25 -6.54
N PHE A 32 -9.38 -1.14 -5.99
CA PHE A 32 -9.32 0.16 -6.65
C PHE A 32 -7.88 0.59 -6.92
N ILE A 33 -6.99 0.54 -5.92
CA ILE A 33 -5.59 0.91 -6.07
C ILE A 33 -4.90 -0.02 -7.08
N LYS A 34 -5.16 -1.34 -7.05
CA LYS A 34 -4.59 -2.26 -8.04
C LYS A 34 -4.98 -1.89 -9.48
N ASN A 35 -6.26 -1.59 -9.72
CA ASN A 35 -6.72 -1.19 -11.06
C ASN A 35 -6.19 0.20 -11.47
N LEU A 36 -6.04 1.11 -10.52
CA LEU A 36 -5.43 2.42 -10.74
C LEU A 36 -3.97 2.28 -11.18
N LEU A 37 -3.17 1.47 -10.48
CA LEU A 37 -1.75 1.23 -10.80
C LEU A 37 -1.54 0.61 -12.19
N LEU A 38 -2.52 -0.19 -12.64
CA LEU A 38 -2.49 -0.87 -13.93
C LEU A 38 -3.09 -0.04 -15.09
N ASP A 39 -3.47 1.22 -14.85
CA ASP A 39 -4.15 2.10 -15.82
C ASP A 39 -5.45 1.48 -16.40
N ASN A 40 -6.15 0.66 -15.61
CA ASN A 40 -7.38 -0.03 -16.03
C ASN A 40 -8.66 0.78 -15.73
N LEU A 41 -8.55 2.07 -15.42
CA LEU A 41 -9.67 2.92 -15.04
C LEU A 41 -9.72 4.17 -15.92
N LEU A 42 -10.92 4.57 -16.33
CA LEU A 42 -11.13 5.87 -16.95
C LEU A 42 -11.05 6.97 -15.89
N LEU A 43 -10.68 8.17 -16.31
CA LEU A 43 -10.55 9.32 -15.41
C LEU A 43 -11.83 9.56 -14.58
N VAL A 44 -13.00 9.47 -15.21
CA VAL A 44 -14.30 9.59 -14.54
C VAL A 44 -14.52 8.53 -13.46
N ASP A 45 -14.06 7.30 -13.70
CA ASP A 45 -14.18 6.20 -12.73
C ASP A 45 -13.25 6.39 -11.54
N ILE A 46 -12.05 6.94 -11.78
CA ILE A 46 -11.09 7.28 -10.73
C ILE A 46 -11.73 8.26 -9.74
N TYR A 47 -12.28 9.38 -10.22
CA TYR A 47 -12.92 10.38 -9.35
C TYR A 47 -14.14 9.80 -8.60
N ASN A 48 -15.01 9.05 -9.29
CA ASN A 48 -16.20 8.47 -8.68
C ASN A 48 -15.87 7.44 -7.59
N ARG A 49 -14.90 6.54 -7.86
CA ARG A 49 -14.49 5.51 -6.91
C ARG A 49 -13.72 6.11 -5.74
N SER A 50 -12.83 7.08 -5.97
CA SER A 50 -12.13 7.79 -4.90
C SER A 50 -13.11 8.42 -3.91
N LYS A 51 -14.15 9.10 -4.42
CA LYS A 51 -15.20 9.69 -3.56
C LYS A 51 -15.97 8.62 -2.78
N LYS A 52 -16.38 7.52 -3.43
CA LYS A 52 -17.11 6.42 -2.79
C LYS A 52 -16.30 5.72 -1.70
N LEU A 53 -14.98 5.63 -1.89
CA LEU A 53 -14.05 4.97 -0.97
C LEU A 53 -13.42 5.95 0.04
N TYR A 54 -13.84 7.22 0.05
CA TYR A 54 -13.32 8.27 0.92
C TYR A 54 -11.81 8.48 0.78
N ILE A 55 -11.30 8.40 -0.46
CA ILE A 55 -9.91 8.66 -0.81
C ILE A 55 -9.82 10.11 -1.29
N ASP A 56 -8.95 10.89 -0.65
CA ASP A 56 -8.69 12.27 -1.04
C ASP A 56 -8.03 12.31 -2.42
N VAL A 57 -8.63 13.06 -3.35
CA VAL A 57 -8.19 13.10 -4.74
C VAL A 57 -6.96 13.98 -4.93
N ASP A 58 -6.81 15.03 -4.12
CA ASP A 58 -5.77 16.06 -4.24
C ASP A 58 -4.63 15.88 -3.22
N ALA A 59 -4.66 14.78 -2.46
CA ALA A 59 -3.60 14.46 -1.52
C ALA A 59 -2.32 13.97 -2.23
N ARG A 60 -1.19 14.48 -1.74
CA ARG A 60 0.16 14.14 -2.22
C ARG A 60 0.48 12.69 -1.93
N ARG A 61 0.97 11.96 -2.93
CA ARG A 61 1.28 10.53 -2.80
C ARG A 61 2.60 10.19 -3.47
N CYS A 62 3.27 9.18 -2.93
CA CYS A 62 4.41 8.53 -3.58
C CYS A 62 4.20 7.02 -3.58
N VAL A 63 4.55 6.38 -4.68
CA VAL A 63 4.53 4.92 -4.76
C VAL A 63 5.91 4.37 -4.43
N CYS A 64 5.95 3.40 -3.53
CA CYS A 64 7.12 2.59 -3.25
C CYS A 64 6.84 1.14 -3.67
N ILE A 65 7.73 0.57 -4.46
CA ILE A 65 7.74 -0.85 -4.82
C ILE A 65 8.79 -1.54 -3.98
N ILE A 66 8.35 -2.54 -3.23
CA ILE A 66 9.17 -3.35 -2.34
C ILE A 66 9.25 -4.73 -2.99
N GLU A 67 10.42 -5.06 -3.52
CA GLU A 67 10.66 -6.37 -4.12
C GLU A 67 11.42 -7.28 -3.16
N THR A 68 10.89 -8.48 -2.95
CA THR A 68 11.53 -9.52 -2.15
C THR A 68 12.15 -10.59 -3.04
N LYS A 69 13.29 -11.15 -2.63
CA LYS A 69 13.94 -12.24 -3.40
C LYS A 69 13.10 -13.52 -3.46
N ASN A 70 12.30 -13.80 -2.45
CA ASN A 70 11.46 -15.00 -2.40
C ASN A 70 10.08 -14.71 -3.01
N GLU A 71 9.62 -15.61 -3.87
CA GLU A 71 8.25 -15.60 -4.39
C GLU A 71 7.26 -15.92 -3.26
N LYS A 72 6.16 -15.16 -3.17
CA LYS A 72 5.04 -15.38 -2.23
C LYS A 72 5.40 -15.21 -0.74
N ASP A 73 6.15 -14.18 -0.41
CA ASP A 73 6.45 -13.88 0.99
C ASP A 73 5.26 -13.19 1.68
N SER A 74 4.28 -14.00 2.10
CA SER A 74 3.13 -13.52 2.89
C SER A 74 3.58 -12.89 4.21
N VAL A 75 4.74 -13.30 4.73
CA VAL A 75 5.35 -12.72 5.93
C VAL A 75 5.80 -11.29 5.64
N ALA A 76 6.52 -11.05 4.54
CA ALA A 76 6.93 -9.70 4.16
C ALA A 76 5.72 -8.76 3.97
N LEU A 77 4.65 -9.23 3.33
CA LEU A 77 3.43 -8.45 3.15
C LEU A 77 2.78 -8.12 4.50
N GLU A 78 2.72 -9.07 5.43
CA GLU A 78 2.16 -8.87 6.77
C GLU A 78 3.04 -7.91 7.61
N THR A 79 4.37 -8.02 7.54
CA THR A 79 5.30 -7.10 8.21
C THR A 79 5.13 -5.67 7.71
N VAL A 80 5.07 -5.46 6.39
CA VAL A 80 4.82 -4.13 5.81
C VAL A 80 3.45 -3.62 6.22
N ARG A 81 2.39 -4.45 6.19
CA ARG A 81 1.07 -4.05 6.69
C ARG A 81 1.12 -3.63 8.16
N THR A 82 1.81 -4.40 9.00
CA THR A 82 1.95 -4.14 10.42
C THR A 82 2.60 -2.78 10.66
N LEU A 83 3.68 -2.49 9.93
CA LEU A 83 4.42 -1.23 10.00
C LEU A 83 3.56 0.01 9.70
N PHE A 84 2.59 -0.12 8.79
CA PHE A 84 1.71 0.99 8.39
C PHE A 84 0.27 0.88 8.92
N SER A 85 -0.03 -0.06 9.83
CA SER A 85 -1.39 -0.29 10.37
C SER A 85 -2.03 0.94 10.99
N GLY A 86 -1.21 1.87 11.51
CA GLY A 86 -1.68 3.11 12.14
C GLY A 86 -2.18 4.16 11.15
N ASN A 87 -1.79 4.08 9.87
CA ASN A 87 -2.12 5.09 8.86
C ASN A 87 -3.17 4.56 7.88
N LYS A 88 -4.44 4.82 8.18
CA LYS A 88 -5.59 4.46 7.32
C LYS A 88 -5.60 5.08 5.92
N LYS A 89 -4.68 6.01 5.66
CA LYS A 89 -4.53 6.72 4.38
C LYS A 89 -3.49 6.09 3.44
N ASP A 90 -2.66 5.20 3.97
CA ASP A 90 -1.67 4.47 3.20
C ASP A 90 -2.33 3.22 2.61
N PHE A 91 -1.96 2.86 1.38
CA PHE A 91 -2.48 1.66 0.72
C PHE A 91 -1.37 0.65 0.49
N ILE A 92 -1.63 -0.61 0.80
CA ILE A 92 -0.66 -1.71 0.63
C ILE A 92 -1.32 -2.82 -0.18
N THR A 93 -0.85 -3.00 -1.41
CA THR A 93 -1.38 -3.98 -2.36
C THR A 93 -0.26 -4.78 -3.01
N ALA A 94 -0.61 -5.87 -3.68
CA ALA A 94 0.30 -6.68 -4.48
C ALA A 94 -0.21 -6.72 -5.92
N VAL A 95 0.64 -6.29 -6.86
CA VAL A 95 0.32 -6.33 -8.30
C VAL A 95 0.81 -7.63 -8.93
N ASP A 96 1.97 -8.12 -8.49
CA ASP A 96 2.58 -9.39 -8.90
C ASP A 96 2.97 -10.25 -7.68
N GLU A 97 3.58 -11.42 -7.90
CA GLU A 97 3.93 -12.38 -6.82
C GLU A 97 5.22 -12.03 -6.04
N LYS A 98 5.98 -11.01 -6.49
CA LYS A 98 7.31 -10.65 -5.96
C LYS A 98 7.38 -9.24 -5.38
N SER A 99 6.37 -8.42 -5.66
CA SER A 99 6.37 -6.99 -5.40
C SER A 99 5.19 -6.60 -4.52
N ILE A 100 5.51 -5.96 -3.40
CA ILE A 100 4.55 -5.30 -2.53
C ILE A 100 4.58 -3.80 -2.89
N ILE A 101 3.41 -3.23 -3.12
CA ILE A 101 3.26 -1.84 -3.53
C ILE A 101 2.67 -1.07 -2.35
N LEU A 102 3.41 -0.07 -1.90
CA LEU A 102 2.97 0.90 -0.91
C LEU A 102 2.63 2.21 -1.64
N VAL A 103 1.39 2.67 -1.54
CA VAL A 103 1.01 4.03 -1.92
C VAL A 103 0.95 4.85 -0.64
N LYS A 104 1.98 5.68 -0.43
CA LYS A 104 2.14 6.48 0.79
C LYS A 104 1.52 7.86 0.58
N GLU A 105 0.57 8.24 1.44
CA GLU A 105 0.12 9.63 1.51
C GLU A 105 1.14 10.46 2.29
N LEU A 106 1.42 11.67 1.80
CA LEU A 106 2.42 12.57 2.33
C LEU A 106 1.77 13.86 2.85
N GLU A 107 2.19 14.29 4.03
CA GLU A 107 1.84 15.61 4.55
C GLU A 107 2.53 16.73 3.76
N GLU A 108 2.07 17.97 3.88
CA GLU A 108 2.62 19.13 3.15
C GLU A 108 4.13 19.32 3.34
N LYS A 109 4.64 19.00 4.52
CA LYS A 109 6.06 19.16 4.84
C LYS A 109 6.94 17.97 4.43
N GLN A 110 6.34 16.84 4.10
CA GLN A 110 7.09 15.64 3.74
C GLN A 110 7.64 15.74 2.32
N GLY A 111 8.90 15.33 2.16
CA GLY A 111 9.64 15.37 0.90
C GLY A 111 10.33 14.04 0.57
N TYR A 112 11.24 14.08 -0.40
CA TYR A 112 11.98 12.89 -0.84
C TYR A 112 12.89 12.30 0.25
N GLU A 113 13.45 13.13 1.14
CA GLU A 113 14.24 12.65 2.27
C GLU A 113 13.42 11.78 3.23
N ASP A 114 12.14 12.12 3.44
CA ASP A 114 11.24 11.34 4.30
C ASP A 114 10.88 10.02 3.63
N ILE A 115 10.65 10.03 2.32
CA ILE A 115 10.38 8.82 1.54
C ILE A 115 11.59 7.89 1.55
N GLU A 116 12.81 8.43 1.40
CA GLU A 116 14.02 7.62 1.49
C GLU A 116 14.20 7.03 2.89
N LYS A 117 13.93 7.79 3.95
CA LYS A 117 13.94 7.26 5.33
C LYS A 117 12.94 6.13 5.49
N ILE A 118 11.70 6.30 5.00
CA ILE A 118 10.66 5.27 5.03
C ILE A 118 11.13 4.02 4.26
N ALA A 119 11.71 4.18 3.07
CA ALA A 119 12.23 3.08 2.27
C ALA A 119 13.34 2.31 3.00
N ARG A 120 14.27 3.02 3.65
CA ARG A 120 15.32 2.41 4.48
C ARG A 120 14.73 1.64 5.67
N THR A 121 13.77 2.24 6.38
CA THR A 121 13.08 1.56 7.48
C THR A 121 12.39 0.28 7.01
N ILE A 122 11.75 0.28 5.84
CA ILE A 122 11.14 -0.94 5.27
C ILE A 122 12.20 -2.02 5.02
N VAL A 123 13.33 -1.65 4.40
CA VAL A 123 14.44 -2.58 4.16
C VAL A 123 14.98 -3.16 5.46
N ASP A 124 15.23 -2.33 6.47
CA ASP A 124 15.80 -2.75 7.75
C ASP A 124 14.84 -3.67 8.51
N MET A 125 13.55 -3.37 8.49
CA MET A 125 12.50 -4.17 9.13
C MET A 125 12.33 -5.53 8.45
N LEU A 126 12.29 -5.57 7.11
CA LEU A 126 12.19 -6.84 6.37
C LEU A 126 13.44 -7.72 6.54
N ASN A 127 14.63 -7.12 6.61
CA ASN A 127 15.85 -7.87 6.89
C ASN A 127 15.89 -8.39 8.34
N THR A 128 15.38 -7.63 9.31
CA THR A 128 15.47 -7.97 10.74
C THR A 128 14.36 -8.93 11.19
N GLU A 129 13.11 -8.63 10.86
CA GLU A 129 11.95 -9.38 11.36
C GLU A 129 11.55 -10.54 10.45
N ALA A 130 11.64 -10.37 9.14
CA ALA A 130 11.28 -11.41 8.18
C ALA A 130 12.50 -12.22 7.71
N MET A 131 13.74 -11.77 8.00
CA MET A 131 14.98 -12.34 7.45
C MET A 131 14.98 -12.37 5.91
N VAL A 132 14.27 -11.42 5.28
CA VAL A 132 14.09 -11.33 3.83
C VAL A 132 14.92 -10.18 3.27
N LYS A 133 15.77 -10.48 2.29
CA LYS A 133 16.43 -9.44 1.50
C LYS A 133 15.39 -8.77 0.59
N ALA A 134 15.18 -7.48 0.84
CA ALA A 134 14.28 -6.64 0.07
C ALA A 134 15.03 -5.48 -0.61
N THR A 135 14.56 -5.10 -1.79
CA THR A 135 14.95 -3.87 -2.48
C THR A 135 13.73 -2.99 -2.60
N VAL A 136 13.85 -1.71 -2.27
CA VAL A 136 12.77 -0.73 -2.35
C VAL A 136 13.11 0.30 -3.41
N ALA A 137 12.21 0.50 -4.36
CA ALA A 137 12.25 1.62 -5.29
C ALA A 137 11.09 2.55 -5.05
N TYR A 138 11.27 3.85 -5.23
CA TYR A 138 10.18 4.82 -5.12
C TYR A 138 10.12 5.75 -6.32
N GLY A 139 8.92 6.24 -6.65
CA GLY A 139 8.68 7.13 -7.79
C GLY A 139 8.71 8.60 -7.40
N THR A 140 8.28 9.46 -8.33
CA THR A 140 8.08 10.88 -7.98
C THR A 140 6.87 11.09 -7.09
N ILE A 141 6.90 12.18 -6.32
CA ILE A 141 5.76 12.64 -5.53
C ILE A 141 4.73 13.26 -6.47
N VAL A 142 3.55 12.67 -6.52
CA VAL A 142 2.41 13.16 -7.29
C VAL A 142 1.42 13.89 -6.40
N LYS A 143 0.59 14.76 -7.00
CA LYS A 143 -0.37 15.59 -6.26
C LYS A 143 -1.80 15.09 -6.39
N GLU A 144 -2.09 14.29 -7.41
CA GLU A 144 -3.43 13.76 -7.63
C GLU A 144 -3.45 12.22 -7.65
N ILE A 145 -4.57 11.62 -7.22
CA ILE A 145 -4.77 10.17 -7.25
C ILE A 145 -4.61 9.57 -8.67
N LYS A 146 -5.01 10.31 -9.72
CA LYS A 146 -4.89 9.86 -11.13
C LYS A 146 -3.44 9.69 -11.58
N GLU A 147 -2.51 10.39 -10.94
CA GLU A 147 -1.08 10.38 -11.28
C GLU A 147 -0.32 9.25 -10.54
N VAL A 148 -0.97 8.53 -9.63
CA VAL A 148 -0.35 7.43 -8.88
C VAL A 148 0.19 6.34 -9.82
N SER A 149 -0.48 6.07 -10.95
CA SER A 149 0.01 5.11 -11.95
C SER A 149 1.33 5.56 -12.60
N ARG A 150 1.54 6.88 -12.76
CA ARG A 150 2.80 7.44 -13.22
C ARG A 150 3.92 7.22 -12.21
N SER A 151 3.68 7.56 -10.94
CA SER A 151 4.65 7.34 -9.85
C SER A 151 5.04 5.86 -9.76
N TYR A 152 4.08 4.94 -9.92
CA TYR A 152 4.34 3.50 -9.98
C TYR A 152 5.22 3.09 -11.15
N LYS A 153 4.96 3.59 -12.36
CA LYS A 153 5.78 3.29 -13.55
C LYS A 153 7.21 3.77 -13.40
N GLU A 154 7.39 4.97 -12.85
CA GLU A 154 8.72 5.53 -12.55
C GLU A 154 9.46 4.67 -11.51
N ALA A 155 8.80 4.31 -10.40
CA ALA A 155 9.36 3.42 -9.39
C ALA A 155 9.76 2.04 -9.96
N ARG A 156 8.94 1.49 -10.86
CA ARG A 156 9.22 0.20 -11.52
C ARG A 156 10.44 0.29 -12.42
N MET A 157 10.52 1.36 -13.22
CA MET A 157 11.68 1.62 -14.06
C MET A 157 12.95 1.81 -13.22
N ALA A 158 12.87 2.56 -12.12
CA ALA A 158 13.97 2.76 -11.19
C ALA A 158 14.45 1.43 -10.60
N LEU A 159 13.53 0.55 -10.19
CA LEU A 159 13.85 -0.79 -9.70
C LEU A 159 14.58 -1.64 -10.75
N ASP A 160 14.06 -1.67 -11.99
CA ASP A 160 14.62 -2.48 -13.06
C ASP A 160 16.02 -1.99 -13.48
N VAL A 161 16.21 -0.67 -13.57
CA VAL A 161 17.51 -0.04 -13.82
C VAL A 161 18.45 -0.31 -12.64
N GLY A 162 18.00 -0.10 -11.41
CA GLY A 162 18.85 -0.24 -10.23
C GLY A 162 19.38 -1.66 -10.02
N LYS A 163 18.63 -2.69 -10.41
CA LYS A 163 19.13 -4.07 -10.41
C LYS A 163 20.33 -4.30 -11.34
N ILE A 164 20.34 -3.62 -12.49
CA ILE A 164 21.39 -3.77 -13.50
C ILE A 164 22.65 -3.00 -13.06
N PHE A 165 22.47 -1.79 -12.51
CA PHE A 165 23.59 -0.87 -12.25
C PHE A 165 24.07 -0.86 -10.78
N PHE A 166 23.24 -1.27 -9.83
CA PHE A 166 23.50 -1.11 -8.39
C PHE A 166 23.10 -2.35 -7.59
N SER A 167 23.85 -3.44 -7.76
CA SER A 167 23.60 -4.72 -7.07
C SER A 167 23.75 -4.67 -5.53
N THR A 168 24.30 -3.59 -4.97
CA THR A 168 24.53 -3.40 -3.53
C THR A 168 23.59 -2.37 -2.88
N LYS A 169 22.81 -1.60 -3.66
CA LYS A 169 21.88 -0.62 -3.10
C LYS A 169 20.50 -1.26 -2.91
N ASN A 170 19.99 -1.18 -1.69
CA ASN A 170 18.65 -1.68 -1.35
C ASN A 170 17.56 -0.62 -1.49
N VAL A 171 17.91 0.65 -1.74
CA VAL A 171 16.97 1.75 -1.97
C VAL A 171 17.33 2.47 -3.26
N ILE A 172 16.35 2.63 -4.16
CA ILE A 172 16.51 3.18 -5.52
C ILE A 172 15.41 4.22 -5.79
N ALA A 173 15.71 5.25 -6.57
CA ALA A 173 14.80 6.33 -6.96
C ALA A 173 14.95 6.61 -8.47
#